data_AF-A0A957TG84-F1
#
_entry.id   AF-A0A957TG84-F1
#
_cell.length_a   1.000
_cell.length_b   1.000
_cell.length_c   1.000
_cell.angle_alpha   90.00
_cell.angle_beta   90.00
_cell.angle_gamma   90.00
#
_symmetry.space_group_name_H-M   'P 1'
#
loop_
_entity.id
_entity.type
_entity.pdbx_description
1 polymer ?
#
loop_
_entity_poly.entity_id
_entity_poly.type
_entity_poly.pdbx_seq_one_letter_code
_entity_poly.pdbx_strand_id
1 'polypeptide(L)'
;LETRLLASYLLGRIPPQEERLLPRITAWTQQIRDPEVRVALLTTSLTRMRKETPNQFLELVREYLHPERTRTWSNGVQALIPMITDSDFENLPAIFDIAEPIVKEAPSTLQNDLTDLIVTLYRASPNETIFMLKHILTTTENQMTAITMRRISPNFPPPLQNELRTLLRPQPLTRPQPVEEINDFVEETIPEEKPARKPRKKKRDNSRIIYLHGLESNSQSGKARQFAEKFPGMVTPDFTGSFEERMAQLKPILGRKRNWTIIGSSFGGLMGTVFTSEHPKQVRKLILLAPALLKEAFGSLLDLEPVSVPTIIIHGTEDETVPLEPVREIAEKLFNDLQFIVVNDGHRLQEAFKELDWEKILFDDTESKVS
;
A
#
# COMPACT_ATOMS: atom_id res chain seq x y z
N LEU A 1 -28.12 10.74 -12.31
CA LEU A 1 -28.00 10.00 -11.04
C LEU A 1 -29.32 9.33 -10.68
N GLU A 2 -30.38 10.12 -10.47
CA GLU A 2 -31.72 9.66 -10.09
C GLU A 2 -32.31 8.53 -10.96
N THR A 3 -32.23 8.65 -12.29
CA THR A 3 -32.72 7.61 -13.21
C THR A 3 -32.00 6.27 -13.06
N ARG A 4 -30.71 6.27 -12.69
CA ARG A 4 -29.92 5.04 -12.48
C ARG A 4 -30.22 4.40 -11.12
N LEU A 5 -30.48 5.21 -10.10
CA LEU A 5 -30.93 4.73 -8.79
C LEU A 5 -32.32 4.10 -8.89
N LEU A 6 -33.25 4.76 -9.60
CA LEU A 6 -34.57 4.20 -9.90
C LEU A 6 -34.46 2.87 -10.66
N ALA A 7 -33.58 2.81 -11.68
CA ALA A 7 -33.35 1.56 -12.41
C ALA A 7 -32.81 0.44 -11.51
N SER A 8 -31.89 0.75 -10.57
CA SER A 8 -31.37 -0.21 -9.58
C SER A 8 -32.48 -0.74 -8.67
N TYR A 9 -33.39 0.14 -8.25
CA TYR A 9 -34.57 -0.23 -7.47
C TYR A 9 -35.53 -1.13 -8.27
N LEU A 10 -35.80 -0.81 -9.54
CA LEU A 10 -36.66 -1.61 -10.41
C LEU A 10 -36.09 -3.00 -10.67
N LEU A 11 -34.76 -3.10 -10.89
CA LEU A 11 -34.08 -4.40 -11.00
C LEU A 11 -34.30 -5.26 -9.74
N GLY A 12 -34.28 -4.64 -8.55
CA GLY A 12 -34.56 -5.31 -7.28
C GLY A 12 -35.98 -5.84 -7.13
N ARG A 13 -36.91 -5.50 -8.04
CA ARG A 13 -38.28 -6.04 -8.08
C ARG A 13 -38.44 -7.22 -9.04
N ILE A 14 -37.46 -7.48 -9.90
CA ILE A 14 -37.50 -8.59 -10.86
C ILE A 14 -37.34 -9.93 -10.12
N PRO A 15 -38.11 -10.98 -10.46
CA PRO A 15 -37.92 -12.32 -9.90
C PRO A 15 -36.51 -12.87 -10.18
N PRO A 16 -35.87 -13.54 -9.21
CA PRO A 16 -34.53 -14.10 -9.41
C PRO A 16 -34.46 -15.20 -10.49
N GLN A 17 -35.59 -15.79 -10.87
CA GLN A 17 -35.69 -16.76 -11.96
C GLN A 17 -35.56 -16.14 -13.36
N GLU A 18 -35.60 -14.80 -13.49
CA GLU A 18 -35.40 -14.13 -14.77
C GLU A 18 -33.93 -14.26 -15.22
N GLU A 19 -33.70 -15.05 -16.26
CA GLU A 19 -32.35 -15.40 -16.75
C GLU A 19 -31.49 -14.18 -17.10
N ARG A 20 -32.12 -13.08 -17.50
CA ARG A 20 -31.41 -11.84 -17.89
C ARG A 20 -31.01 -10.96 -16.72
N LEU A 21 -31.51 -11.21 -15.51
CA LEU A 21 -31.28 -10.36 -14.34
C LEU A 21 -29.78 -10.30 -13.98
N LEU A 22 -29.15 -11.46 -13.81
CA LEU A 22 -27.73 -11.54 -13.44
C LEU A 22 -26.80 -10.93 -14.49
N PRO A 23 -26.89 -11.32 -15.80
CA PRO A 23 -26.09 -10.68 -16.84
C PRO A 23 -26.26 -9.16 -16.88
N ARG A 24 -27.48 -8.66 -16.64
CA ARG A 24 -27.76 -7.22 -16.63
C ARG A 24 -27.08 -6.52 -15.47
N ILE A 25 -27.17 -7.07 -14.26
CA ILE A 25 -26.52 -6.51 -13.06
C ILE A 25 -25.00 -6.56 -13.21
N THR A 26 -24.43 -7.67 -13.68
CA THR A 26 -22.98 -7.79 -13.90
C THR A 26 -22.47 -6.81 -14.94
N ALA A 27 -23.15 -6.65 -16.07
CA ALA A 27 -22.76 -5.67 -17.08
C ALA A 27 -22.82 -4.23 -16.55
N TRP A 28 -23.84 -3.92 -15.75
CA TRP A 28 -24.01 -2.58 -15.18
C TRP A 28 -22.97 -2.26 -14.11
N THR A 29 -22.66 -3.21 -13.22
CA THR A 29 -21.62 -3.01 -12.19
C THR A 29 -20.22 -2.82 -12.79
N GLN A 30 -19.95 -3.34 -13.98
CA GLN A 30 -18.69 -3.12 -14.70
C GLN A 30 -18.62 -1.75 -15.41
N GLN A 31 -19.75 -1.19 -15.85
CA GLN A 31 -19.79 0.06 -16.61
C GLN A 31 -19.93 1.31 -15.73
N ILE A 32 -20.49 1.16 -14.53
CA ILE A 32 -20.83 2.27 -13.65
C ILE A 32 -19.65 2.62 -12.75
N ARG A 33 -19.17 3.87 -12.90
CA ARG A 33 -18.10 4.46 -12.06
C ARG A 33 -18.63 5.22 -10.85
N ASP A 34 -19.91 5.58 -10.87
CA ASP A 34 -20.55 6.32 -9.78
C ASP A 34 -20.72 5.43 -8.54
N PRO A 35 -20.17 5.81 -7.38
CA PRO A 35 -20.14 4.96 -6.21
C PRO A 35 -21.54 4.71 -5.62
N GLU A 36 -22.43 5.71 -5.62
CA GLU A 36 -23.79 5.56 -5.09
C GLU A 36 -24.62 4.60 -5.94
N VAL A 37 -24.53 4.74 -7.27
CA VAL A 37 -25.23 3.82 -8.18
C VAL A 37 -24.66 2.41 -8.07
N ARG A 38 -23.34 2.26 -7.95
CA ARG A 38 -22.71 0.95 -7.76
C ARG A 38 -23.19 0.28 -6.48
N VAL A 39 -23.24 1.01 -5.36
CA VAL A 39 -23.80 0.51 -4.09
C VAL A 39 -25.27 0.11 -4.28
N ALA A 40 -26.09 0.95 -4.92
CA ALA A 40 -27.50 0.63 -5.16
C ALA A 40 -27.69 -0.64 -6.00
N LEU A 41 -26.82 -0.91 -6.97
CA LEU A 41 -26.84 -2.16 -7.72
C LEU A 41 -26.46 -3.36 -6.85
N LEU A 42 -25.40 -3.28 -6.06
CA LEU A 42 -24.93 -4.40 -5.24
C LEU A 42 -25.82 -4.68 -4.03
N THR A 43 -26.62 -3.69 -3.60
CA THR A 43 -27.49 -3.81 -2.43
C THR A 43 -28.95 -3.94 -2.83
N THR A 44 -29.52 -2.88 -3.38
CA THR A 44 -30.95 -2.73 -3.65
C THR A 44 -31.40 -3.64 -4.79
N SER A 45 -30.62 -3.72 -5.87
CA SER A 45 -31.01 -4.53 -7.04
C SER A 45 -30.98 -6.04 -6.79
N LEU A 46 -30.30 -6.50 -5.74
CA LEU A 46 -30.21 -7.90 -5.36
C LEU A 46 -31.15 -8.29 -4.22
N THR A 47 -32.05 -7.41 -3.78
CA THR A 47 -32.92 -7.61 -2.60
C THR A 47 -33.76 -8.88 -2.69
N ARG A 48 -34.51 -9.09 -3.79
CA ARG A 48 -35.35 -10.28 -3.95
C ARG A 48 -34.51 -11.55 -4.06
N MET A 49 -33.42 -11.53 -4.83
CA MET A 49 -32.52 -12.68 -4.96
C MET A 49 -31.94 -13.10 -3.61
N ARG A 50 -31.54 -12.14 -2.76
CA ARG A 50 -31.03 -12.38 -1.40
C ARG A 50 -32.06 -13.09 -0.52
N LYS A 51 -33.34 -12.73 -0.63
CA LYS A 51 -34.43 -13.26 0.22
C LYS A 51 -35.05 -14.55 -0.31
N GLU A 52 -35.29 -14.64 -1.61
CA GLU A 52 -36.03 -15.73 -2.25
C GLU A 52 -35.11 -16.87 -2.72
N THR A 53 -33.85 -16.56 -3.05
CA THR A 53 -32.87 -17.52 -3.59
C THR A 53 -31.48 -17.31 -2.96
N PRO A 54 -31.35 -17.44 -1.63
CA PRO A 54 -30.11 -17.10 -0.91
C PRO A 54 -28.89 -17.91 -1.38
N ASN A 55 -29.07 -19.18 -1.78
CA ASN A 55 -27.96 -19.99 -2.27
C ASN A 55 -27.40 -19.45 -3.59
N GLN A 56 -28.27 -19.09 -4.54
CA GLN A 56 -27.88 -18.47 -5.81
C GLN A 56 -27.22 -17.10 -5.59
N PHE A 57 -27.70 -16.35 -4.59
CA PHE A 57 -27.05 -15.11 -4.17
C PHE A 57 -25.63 -15.35 -3.64
N LEU A 58 -25.42 -16.37 -2.80
CA LEU A 58 -24.10 -16.71 -2.28
C LEU A 58 -23.15 -17.19 -3.40
N GLU A 59 -23.64 -17.91 -4.40
CA GLU A 59 -22.86 -18.27 -5.59
C GLU A 59 -22.38 -17.04 -6.36
N LEU A 60 -23.26 -16.05 -6.56
CA LEU A 60 -22.89 -14.76 -7.16
C LEU A 60 -21.82 -14.04 -6.34
N VAL A 61 -21.95 -14.02 -5.01
CA VAL A 61 -20.96 -13.42 -4.12
C VAL A 61 -19.60 -14.14 -4.24
N ARG A 62 -19.59 -15.47 -4.28
CA ARG A 62 -18.37 -16.26 -4.48
C ARG A 62 -17.70 -15.94 -5.82
N GLU A 63 -18.47 -15.74 -6.88
CA GLU A 63 -17.94 -15.34 -8.19
C GLU A 63 -17.29 -13.95 -8.15
N TYR A 64 -17.89 -12.98 -7.44
CA TYR A 64 -17.25 -11.67 -7.23
C TYR A 64 -15.98 -11.74 -6.39
N LEU A 65 -15.93 -12.68 -5.44
CA LEU A 65 -14.82 -12.89 -4.51
C LEU A 65 -13.76 -13.89 -5.02
N HIS A 66 -13.81 -14.25 -6.30
CA HIS A 66 -12.86 -15.20 -6.87
C HIS A 66 -11.40 -14.69 -6.73
N PRO A 67 -10.42 -15.52 -6.28
CA PRO A 67 -9.04 -15.07 -6.05
C PRO A 67 -8.34 -14.44 -7.25
N GLU A 68 -8.63 -14.92 -8.46
CA GLU A 68 -8.06 -14.36 -9.70
C GLU A 68 -8.67 -13.01 -10.10
N ARG A 69 -9.76 -12.57 -9.43
CA ARG A 69 -10.53 -11.36 -9.77
C ARG A 69 -10.61 -10.40 -8.59
N THR A 70 -9.48 -10.09 -7.97
CA THR A 70 -9.39 -9.16 -6.83
C THR A 70 -10.07 -7.80 -7.05
N ARG A 71 -10.16 -7.32 -8.30
CA ARG A 71 -10.88 -6.08 -8.66
C ARG A 71 -12.38 -6.11 -8.33
N THR A 72 -13.01 -7.29 -8.34
CA THR A 72 -14.44 -7.43 -8.03
C THR A 72 -14.71 -7.73 -6.57
N TRP A 73 -13.68 -7.86 -5.72
CA TRP A 73 -13.89 -8.22 -4.32
C TRP A 73 -14.71 -7.19 -3.55
N SER A 74 -14.52 -5.90 -3.84
CA SER A 74 -15.35 -4.81 -3.30
C SER A 74 -16.84 -5.04 -3.60
N ASN A 75 -17.16 -5.54 -4.80
CA ASN A 75 -18.54 -5.85 -5.17
C ASN A 75 -19.11 -6.99 -4.33
N GLY A 76 -18.31 -8.04 -4.13
CA GLY A 76 -18.70 -9.19 -3.32
C GLY A 76 -18.96 -8.82 -1.87
N VAL A 77 -18.04 -8.05 -1.26
CA VAL A 77 -18.19 -7.60 0.13
C VAL A 77 -19.41 -6.69 0.30
N GLN A 78 -19.58 -5.69 -0.56
CA GLN A 78 -20.74 -4.77 -0.47
C GLN A 78 -22.07 -5.48 -0.71
N ALA A 79 -22.10 -6.46 -1.61
CA ALA A 79 -23.29 -7.27 -1.82
C ALA A 79 -23.61 -8.10 -0.56
N LEU A 80 -22.60 -8.66 0.09
CA LEU A 80 -22.75 -9.53 1.25
C LEU A 80 -23.25 -8.79 2.51
N ILE A 81 -22.82 -7.55 2.74
CA ILE A 81 -23.15 -6.77 3.96
C ILE A 81 -24.65 -6.79 4.30
N PRO A 82 -25.59 -6.43 3.40
CA PRO A 82 -27.00 -6.43 3.77
C PRO A 82 -27.59 -7.81 4.07
N MET A 83 -26.94 -8.92 3.65
CA MET A 83 -27.34 -10.28 4.04
C MET A 83 -26.91 -10.60 5.47
N ILE A 84 -25.74 -10.13 5.89
CA ILE A 84 -25.23 -10.31 7.25
C ILE A 84 -26.05 -9.50 8.25
N THR A 85 -26.53 -8.32 7.85
CA THR A 85 -27.39 -7.47 8.69
C THR A 85 -28.85 -7.93 8.75
N ASP A 86 -29.27 -8.85 7.88
CA ASP A 86 -30.65 -9.34 7.85
C ASP A 86 -30.87 -10.34 8.99
N SER A 87 -31.78 -10.02 9.92
CA SER A 87 -32.09 -10.88 11.06
C SER A 87 -32.75 -12.20 10.66
N ASP A 88 -33.33 -12.27 9.46
CA ASP A 88 -34.03 -13.45 8.96
C ASP A 88 -33.08 -14.50 8.35
N PHE A 89 -31.80 -14.17 8.18
CA PHE A 89 -30.83 -15.08 7.59
C PHE A 89 -30.15 -15.96 8.67
N GLU A 90 -30.47 -17.25 8.67
CA GLU A 90 -30.02 -18.19 9.72
C GLU A 90 -28.64 -18.83 9.46
N ASN A 91 -28.20 -18.94 8.21
CA ASN A 91 -27.02 -19.72 7.83
C ASN A 91 -25.70 -18.92 7.90
N LEU A 92 -25.40 -18.35 9.06
CA LEU A 92 -24.15 -17.62 9.30
C LEU A 92 -22.87 -18.41 9.00
N PRO A 93 -22.76 -19.74 9.26
CA PRO A 93 -21.55 -20.50 8.92
C PRO A 93 -21.10 -20.34 7.46
N ALA A 94 -22.04 -20.37 6.50
CA ALA A 94 -21.72 -20.18 5.08
C ALA A 94 -21.15 -18.80 4.76
N ILE A 95 -21.48 -17.77 5.55
CA ILE A 95 -20.93 -16.42 5.43
C ILE A 95 -19.50 -16.39 5.95
N PHE A 96 -19.22 -17.02 7.09
CA PHE A 96 -17.87 -17.11 7.64
C PHE A 96 -16.94 -17.89 6.70
N ASP A 97 -17.43 -18.97 6.07
CA ASP A 97 -16.68 -19.72 5.05
C ASP A 97 -16.30 -18.85 3.83
N ILE A 98 -17.15 -17.89 3.46
CA ILE A 98 -16.87 -16.93 2.38
C ILE A 98 -15.92 -15.84 2.86
N ALA A 99 -16.09 -15.35 4.08
CA ALA A 99 -15.34 -14.22 4.62
C ALA A 99 -13.90 -14.58 4.99
N GLU A 100 -13.65 -15.77 5.52
CA GLU A 100 -12.33 -16.21 5.99
C GLU A 100 -11.20 -16.03 4.95
N PRO A 101 -11.31 -16.54 3.70
CA PRO A 101 -10.25 -16.36 2.70
C PRO A 101 -10.04 -14.89 2.33
N ILE A 102 -11.10 -14.08 2.40
CA ILE A 102 -11.02 -12.64 2.12
C ILE A 102 -10.27 -11.93 3.24
N VAL A 103 -10.56 -12.26 4.50
CA VAL A 103 -9.82 -11.70 5.63
C VAL A 103 -8.34 -12.12 5.59
N LYS A 104 -8.04 -13.34 5.13
CA LYS A 104 -6.65 -13.82 4.96
C LYS A 104 -5.91 -13.08 3.84
N GLU A 105 -6.52 -12.94 2.66
CA GLU A 105 -5.82 -12.55 1.43
C GLU A 105 -6.23 -11.16 0.88
N ALA A 106 -7.02 -10.38 1.64
CA ALA A 106 -7.51 -9.07 1.19
C ALA A 106 -6.39 -8.15 0.71
N PRO A 107 -6.47 -7.63 -0.54
CA PRO A 107 -5.54 -6.61 -0.99
C PRO A 107 -5.77 -5.32 -0.20
N SER A 108 -4.73 -4.48 -0.14
CA SER A 108 -4.79 -3.21 0.60
C SER A 108 -5.92 -2.29 0.12
N THR A 109 -6.30 -2.35 -1.15
CA THR A 109 -7.41 -1.58 -1.73
C THR A 109 -8.78 -1.90 -1.12
N LEU A 110 -8.91 -3.05 -0.44
CA LEU A 110 -10.16 -3.51 0.17
C LEU A 110 -10.27 -3.13 1.66
N GLN A 111 -9.36 -2.33 2.22
CA GLN A 111 -9.34 -2.03 3.67
C GLN A 111 -10.67 -1.49 4.23
N ASN A 112 -11.33 -0.58 3.51
CA ASN A 112 -12.60 -0.01 3.95
C ASN A 112 -13.70 -1.07 3.94
N ASP A 113 -13.88 -1.76 2.80
CA ASP A 113 -14.87 -2.84 2.67
C ASP A 113 -14.59 -3.98 3.68
N LEU A 114 -13.32 -4.32 3.93
CA LEU A 114 -12.91 -5.32 4.92
C LEU A 114 -13.22 -4.87 6.35
N THR A 115 -13.05 -3.59 6.65
CA THR A 115 -13.46 -3.01 7.93
C THR A 115 -14.97 -3.17 8.11
N ASP A 116 -15.74 -2.74 7.11
CA ASP A 116 -17.20 -2.84 7.14
C ASP A 116 -17.67 -4.29 7.27
N LEU A 117 -17.05 -5.22 6.56
CA LEU A 117 -17.32 -6.66 6.66
C LEU A 117 -17.07 -7.16 8.09
N ILE A 118 -15.90 -6.91 8.67
CA ILE A 118 -15.53 -7.38 10.01
C ILE A 118 -16.46 -6.78 11.07
N VAL A 119 -16.76 -5.48 10.98
CA VAL A 119 -17.68 -4.82 11.91
C VAL A 119 -19.08 -5.39 11.79
N THR A 120 -19.53 -5.68 10.57
CA THR A 120 -20.86 -6.26 10.31
C THR A 120 -20.94 -7.70 10.84
N LEU A 121 -19.93 -8.54 10.56
CA LEU A 121 -19.81 -9.89 11.10
C LEU A 121 -19.80 -9.88 12.63
N TYR A 122 -19.03 -8.96 13.24
CA TYR A 122 -18.94 -8.85 14.68
C TYR A 122 -20.28 -8.48 15.32
N ARG A 123 -21.08 -7.61 14.67
CA ARG A 123 -22.43 -7.27 15.15
C ARG A 123 -23.40 -8.44 15.03
N ALA A 124 -23.29 -9.25 13.99
CA ALA A 124 -24.14 -10.42 13.77
C ALA A 124 -23.77 -11.60 14.68
N SER A 125 -22.48 -11.92 14.80
CA SER A 125 -21.97 -12.98 15.67
C SER A 125 -20.61 -12.59 16.25
N PRO A 126 -20.60 -11.99 17.46
CA PRO A 126 -19.35 -11.56 18.11
C PRO A 126 -18.37 -12.70 18.35
N ASN A 127 -18.88 -13.83 18.87
CA ASN A 127 -18.04 -14.97 19.27
C ASN A 127 -17.36 -15.63 18.07
N GLU A 128 -18.10 -15.90 17.00
CA GLU A 128 -17.56 -16.50 15.77
C GLU A 128 -16.58 -15.55 15.09
N THR A 129 -16.88 -14.25 15.06
CA THR A 129 -15.97 -13.25 14.48
C THR A 129 -14.66 -13.18 15.24
N ILE A 130 -14.70 -13.13 16.58
CA ILE A 130 -13.49 -13.15 17.40
C ILE A 130 -12.72 -14.45 17.16
N PHE A 131 -13.39 -15.61 17.15
CA PHE A 131 -12.75 -16.90 16.92
C PHE A 131 -12.05 -16.94 15.57
N MET A 132 -12.74 -16.60 14.48
CA MET A 132 -12.18 -16.55 13.13
C MET A 132 -10.96 -15.61 13.07
N LEU A 133 -11.07 -14.39 13.60
CA LEU A 133 -9.98 -13.41 13.56
C LEU A 133 -8.77 -13.89 14.37
N LYS A 134 -8.99 -14.45 15.56
CA LYS A 134 -7.91 -15.04 16.37
C LYS A 134 -7.25 -16.20 15.63
N HIS A 135 -8.04 -17.10 15.05
CA HIS A 135 -7.54 -18.23 14.28
C HIS A 135 -6.70 -17.78 13.08
N ILE A 136 -7.19 -16.81 12.29
CA ILE A 136 -6.45 -16.25 11.16
C ILE A 136 -5.13 -15.63 11.63
N LEU A 137 -5.15 -14.80 12.67
CA LEU A 137 -3.95 -14.10 13.15
C LEU A 137 -2.90 -15.03 13.78
N THR A 138 -3.30 -16.18 14.30
CA THR A 138 -2.37 -17.17 14.88
C THR A 138 -1.86 -18.18 13.86
N THR A 139 -2.60 -18.44 12.79
CA THR A 139 -2.25 -19.46 11.78
C THR A 139 -1.65 -18.88 10.50
N THR A 140 -1.87 -17.59 10.22
CA THR A 140 -1.39 -16.99 8.97
C THR A 140 0.13 -16.80 8.95
N GLU A 141 0.78 -17.31 7.91
CA GLU A 141 2.17 -16.96 7.57
C GLU A 141 2.24 -15.63 6.80
N ASN A 142 1.10 -15.14 6.30
CA ASN A 142 1.00 -13.92 5.54
C ASN A 142 1.07 -12.70 6.48
N GLN A 143 2.27 -12.11 6.57
CA GLN A 143 2.52 -10.92 7.39
C GLN A 143 1.63 -9.72 7.00
N MET A 144 1.16 -9.65 5.74
CA MET A 144 0.27 -8.59 5.30
C MET A 144 -1.11 -8.68 5.95
N THR A 145 -1.63 -9.88 6.22
CA THR A 145 -2.89 -10.07 6.94
C THR A 145 -2.83 -9.41 8.32
N ALA A 146 -1.77 -9.67 9.09
CA ALA A 146 -1.58 -9.09 10.41
C ALA A 146 -1.37 -7.57 10.35
N ILE A 147 -0.66 -7.06 9.34
CA ILE A 147 -0.46 -5.62 9.14
C ILE A 147 -1.77 -4.93 8.77
N THR A 148 -2.53 -5.46 7.81
CA THR A 148 -3.85 -4.96 7.42
C THR A 148 -4.77 -4.95 8.63
N MET A 149 -4.83 -6.05 9.39
CA MET A 149 -5.66 -6.16 10.60
C MET A 149 -5.28 -5.11 11.66
N ARG A 150 -3.97 -4.89 11.90
CA ARG A 150 -3.50 -3.81 12.79
C ARG A 150 -4.00 -2.44 12.32
N ARG A 151 -3.89 -2.16 11.02
CA ARG A 151 -4.25 -0.86 10.43
C ARG A 151 -5.74 -0.55 10.52
N ILE A 152 -6.59 -1.55 10.31
CA ILE A 152 -8.06 -1.35 10.37
C ILE A 152 -8.64 -1.50 11.78
N SER A 153 -7.89 -2.11 12.72
CA SER A 153 -8.35 -2.34 14.09
C SER A 153 -8.85 -1.10 14.86
N PRO A 154 -8.31 0.12 14.67
CA PRO A 154 -8.84 1.31 15.34
C PRO A 154 -10.29 1.64 14.98
N ASN A 155 -10.77 1.17 13.83
CA ASN A 155 -12.14 1.38 13.35
C ASN A 155 -13.12 0.31 13.89
N PHE A 156 -12.63 -0.69 14.60
CA PHE A 156 -13.49 -1.75 15.17
C PHE A 156 -14.19 -1.30 16.46
N PRO A 157 -15.29 -1.96 16.86
CA PRO A 157 -15.88 -1.74 18.18
C PRO A 157 -14.84 -1.97 19.31
N PRO A 158 -14.85 -1.14 20.38
CA PRO A 158 -13.87 -1.27 21.47
C PRO A 158 -13.72 -2.67 22.09
N PRO A 159 -14.80 -3.47 22.28
CA PRO A 159 -14.64 -4.83 22.79
C PRO A 159 -13.83 -5.72 21.85
N LEU A 160 -14.05 -5.61 20.53
CA LEU A 160 -13.27 -6.35 19.54
C LEU A 160 -11.81 -5.90 19.50
N GLN A 161 -11.55 -4.60 19.63
CA GLN A 161 -10.17 -4.08 19.73
C GLN A 161 -9.42 -4.71 20.92
N ASN A 162 -10.07 -4.78 22.08
CA ASN A 162 -9.49 -5.35 23.29
C ASN A 162 -9.14 -6.83 23.13
N GLU A 163 -10.02 -7.61 22.49
CA GLU A 163 -9.82 -9.04 22.20
C GLU A 163 -8.62 -9.30 21.27
N LEU A 164 -8.39 -8.42 20.29
CA LEU A 164 -7.31 -8.56 19.32
C LEU A 164 -6.00 -7.90 19.76
N ARG A 165 -6.03 -7.06 20.80
CA ARG A 165 -4.89 -6.22 21.22
C ARG A 165 -3.60 -7.01 21.45
N THR A 166 -3.69 -8.19 22.07
CA THR A 166 -2.51 -9.00 22.40
C THR A 166 -1.91 -9.68 21.18
N LEU A 167 -2.74 -10.10 20.22
CA LEU A 167 -2.31 -10.73 18.96
C LEU A 167 -1.76 -9.71 17.97
N LEU A 168 -2.30 -8.50 17.99
CA LEU A 168 -1.89 -7.41 17.11
C LEU A 168 -0.71 -6.60 17.66
N ARG A 169 -0.19 -6.91 18.86
CA ARG A 169 1.06 -6.31 19.35
C ARG A 169 2.22 -6.64 18.42
N PRO A 170 3.14 -5.69 18.16
CA PRO A 170 4.39 -6.00 17.48
C PRO A 170 5.17 -6.99 18.35
N GLN A 171 5.46 -8.18 17.83
CA GLN A 171 6.41 -9.07 18.49
C GLN A 171 7.79 -8.40 18.44
N PRO A 172 8.55 -8.36 19.55
CA PRO A 172 9.90 -7.86 19.53
C PRO A 172 10.72 -8.73 18.57
N LEU A 173 11.38 -8.08 17.60
CA LEU A 173 12.35 -8.71 16.71
C LEU A 173 13.39 -9.44 17.58
N THR A 174 13.40 -10.77 17.53
CA THR A 174 14.51 -11.57 18.03
C THR A 174 15.76 -11.10 17.30
N ARG A 175 16.67 -10.43 18.03
CA ARG A 175 17.98 -10.10 17.49
C ARG A 175 18.65 -11.42 17.09
N PRO A 176 19.19 -11.56 15.86
CA PRO A 176 20.04 -12.70 15.56
C PRO A 176 21.21 -12.70 16.55
N GLN A 177 21.40 -13.82 17.24
CA GLN A 177 22.56 -14.01 18.11
C GLN A 177 23.85 -13.89 17.29
N PRO A 178 24.94 -13.33 17.84
CA PRO A 178 26.23 -13.37 17.17
C PRO A 178 26.61 -14.84 16.95
N VAL A 179 26.94 -15.19 15.71
CA VAL A 179 27.51 -16.50 15.39
C VAL A 179 28.84 -16.60 16.13
N GLU A 180 28.99 -17.60 17.01
CA GLU A 180 30.25 -17.93 17.66
C GLU A 180 31.30 -18.29 16.60
N GLU A 181 32.47 -17.66 16.69
CA GLU A 181 33.66 -18.01 15.91
C GLU A 181 34.11 -19.42 16.31
N ILE A 182 33.93 -20.37 15.41
CA ILE A 182 34.61 -21.67 15.49
C ILE A 182 35.95 -21.51 14.78
N ASN A 183 37.02 -21.37 15.57
CA ASN A 183 38.38 -21.65 15.14
C ASN A 183 38.56 -23.18 15.11
N ASP A 184 38.92 -23.75 13.95
CA ASP A 184 39.97 -24.77 13.90
C ASP A 184 40.35 -25.23 12.47
N PHE A 185 41.66 -25.51 12.36
CA PHE A 185 42.43 -26.23 11.34
C PHE A 185 43.25 -25.46 10.27
N VAL A 186 44.46 -26.00 10.10
CA VAL A 186 45.73 -25.42 9.64
C VAL A 186 46.19 -26.15 8.36
N GLU A 187 46.90 -25.39 7.49
CA GLU A 187 47.87 -25.77 6.41
C GLU A 187 47.42 -26.76 5.31
N GLU A 188 47.90 -26.74 4.07
CA GLU A 188 48.64 -25.85 3.15
C GLU A 188 48.67 -26.65 1.83
N THR A 189 48.52 -26.04 0.65
CA THR A 189 49.19 -26.42 -0.63
C THR A 189 48.73 -25.51 -1.79
N ILE A 190 49.68 -25.26 -2.69
CA ILE A 190 49.78 -24.14 -3.65
C ILE A 190 49.21 -24.53 -5.06
N PRO A 191 49.28 -23.70 -6.13
CA PRO A 191 48.14 -23.00 -6.73
C PRO A 191 47.78 -23.47 -8.17
N GLU A 192 46.53 -23.27 -8.59
CA GLU A 192 46.19 -23.23 -10.03
C GLU A 192 45.53 -21.89 -10.41
N GLU A 193 46.03 -21.33 -11.50
CA GLU A 193 45.73 -20.01 -12.04
C GLU A 193 44.24 -19.79 -12.30
N LYS A 194 43.69 -18.68 -11.78
CA LYS A 194 42.38 -18.15 -12.19
C LYS A 194 42.58 -16.93 -13.07
N PRO A 195 41.79 -16.78 -14.15
CA PRO A 195 41.97 -15.71 -15.13
C PRO A 195 41.67 -14.34 -14.52
N ALA A 196 42.33 -13.32 -15.08
CA ALA A 196 42.40 -11.95 -14.62
C ALA A 196 41.07 -11.39 -14.07
N ARG A 197 41.09 -11.00 -12.78
CA ARG A 197 40.02 -10.23 -12.15
C ARG A 197 39.97 -8.83 -12.78
N LYS A 198 38.83 -8.50 -13.39
CA LYS A 198 38.49 -7.13 -13.79
C LYS A 198 38.69 -6.17 -12.60
N PRO A 199 39.15 -4.93 -12.83
CA PRO A 199 39.51 -4.01 -11.76
C PRO A 199 38.31 -3.75 -10.86
N ARG A 200 38.47 -4.04 -9.56
CA ARG A 200 37.44 -3.79 -8.54
C ARG A 200 37.24 -2.29 -8.41
N LYS A 201 36.11 -1.76 -8.92
CA LYS A 201 35.64 -0.40 -8.62
C LYS A 201 35.64 -0.21 -7.10
N LYS A 202 36.24 0.88 -6.62
CA LYS A 202 36.28 1.29 -5.21
C LYS A 202 34.84 1.26 -4.67
N LYS A 203 34.55 0.40 -3.68
CA LYS A 203 33.19 0.21 -3.14
C LYS A 203 32.75 1.54 -2.48
N ARG A 204 31.80 2.24 -3.11
CA ARG A 204 31.28 3.53 -2.62
C ARG A 204 30.49 3.31 -1.32
N ASP A 205 30.60 4.24 -0.38
CA ASP A 205 29.84 4.21 0.87
C ASP A 205 28.42 4.72 0.64
N ASN A 206 27.44 3.80 0.65
CA ASN A 206 26.03 4.12 0.46
C ASN A 206 25.27 4.28 1.79
N SER A 207 25.96 4.26 2.94
CA SER A 207 25.33 4.33 4.27
C SER A 207 24.58 5.63 4.56
N ARG A 208 24.81 6.67 3.74
CA ARG A 208 24.11 7.97 3.80
C ARG A 208 23.07 8.14 2.70
N ILE A 209 22.65 7.06 2.07
CA ILE A 209 21.50 7.05 1.18
C ILE A 209 20.37 6.36 1.92
N ILE A 210 19.18 6.94 1.91
CA ILE A 210 17.98 6.35 2.50
C ILE A 210 16.85 6.30 1.47
N TYR A 211 16.17 5.17 1.41
CA TYR A 211 14.95 5.01 0.62
C TYR A 211 13.71 5.03 1.54
N LEU A 212 12.77 5.92 1.23
CA LEU A 212 11.49 6.07 1.90
C LEU A 212 10.40 5.50 1.00
N HIS A 213 9.79 4.40 1.44
CA HIS A 213 8.78 3.70 0.66
C HIS A 213 7.40 4.38 0.73
N GLY A 214 6.53 4.07 -0.23
CA GLY A 214 5.15 4.57 -0.28
C GLY A 214 4.22 4.01 0.82
N LEU A 215 2.99 4.51 0.89
CA LEU A 215 2.02 4.23 1.96
C LEU A 215 1.73 2.73 2.13
N GLU A 216 1.59 2.02 1.02
CA GLU A 216 1.25 0.60 0.94
C GLU A 216 2.46 -0.32 0.72
N SER A 217 3.67 0.23 0.90
CA SER A 217 4.93 -0.44 0.61
C SER A 217 5.73 -0.68 1.90
N ASN A 218 6.86 -1.38 1.78
CA ASN A 218 7.83 -1.59 2.86
C ASN A 218 9.26 -1.73 2.27
N SER A 219 10.23 -2.01 3.13
CA SER A 219 11.64 -2.28 2.82
C SER A 219 11.86 -3.48 1.90
N GLN A 220 10.85 -4.34 1.77
CA GLN A 220 10.84 -5.53 0.92
C GLN A 220 10.09 -5.34 -0.39
N SER A 221 9.60 -4.12 -0.67
CA SER A 221 8.98 -3.81 -1.96
C SER A 221 9.96 -3.89 -3.12
N GLY A 222 9.44 -4.04 -4.35
CA GLY A 222 10.26 -4.15 -5.56
C GLY A 222 11.32 -3.04 -5.67
N LYS A 223 10.92 -1.77 -5.59
CA LYS A 223 11.85 -0.63 -5.64
C LYS A 223 12.85 -0.64 -4.48
N ALA A 224 12.41 -0.95 -3.26
CA ALA A 224 13.28 -0.98 -2.09
C ALA A 224 14.37 -2.06 -2.24
N ARG A 225 13.98 -3.28 -2.65
CA ARG A 225 14.91 -4.39 -2.93
C ARG A 225 15.85 -4.03 -4.07
N GLN A 226 15.32 -3.52 -5.19
CA GLN A 226 16.14 -3.14 -6.33
C GLN A 226 17.17 -2.05 -5.97
N PHE A 227 16.80 -1.05 -5.16
CA PHE A 227 17.75 -0.06 -4.65
C PHE A 227 18.77 -0.65 -3.68
N ALA A 228 18.34 -1.50 -2.74
CA ALA A 228 19.25 -2.15 -1.80
C ALA A 228 20.26 -3.08 -2.49
N GLU A 229 19.82 -3.80 -3.53
CA GLU A 229 20.65 -4.65 -4.39
C GLU A 229 21.64 -3.82 -5.20
N LYS A 230 21.17 -2.74 -5.85
CA LYS A 230 22.01 -1.87 -6.69
C LYS A 230 22.99 -1.03 -5.86
N PHE A 231 22.61 -0.63 -4.65
CA PHE A 231 23.41 0.20 -3.75
C PHE A 231 23.55 -0.44 -2.35
N PRO A 232 24.39 -1.49 -2.23
CA PRO A 232 24.61 -2.16 -0.95
C PRO A 232 25.06 -1.16 0.13
N GLY A 233 24.41 -1.22 1.29
CA GLY A 233 24.64 -0.31 2.42
C GLY A 233 23.65 0.86 2.51
N MET A 234 22.80 1.07 1.51
CA MET A 234 21.66 2.00 1.60
C MET A 234 20.75 1.63 2.77
N VAL A 235 20.21 2.64 3.44
CA VAL A 235 19.23 2.48 4.51
C VAL A 235 17.83 2.35 3.91
N THR A 236 17.15 1.23 4.16
CA THR A 236 15.78 0.97 3.66
C THR A 236 14.88 0.57 4.84
N PRO A 237 14.52 1.52 5.72
CA PRO A 237 13.76 1.19 6.92
C PRO A 237 12.27 1.01 6.60
N ASP A 238 11.59 0.27 7.45
CA ASP A 238 10.14 0.16 7.43
C ASP A 238 9.49 1.31 8.19
N PHE A 239 8.49 1.90 7.57
CA PHE A 239 7.67 2.97 8.13
C PHE A 239 6.23 2.52 8.23
N THR A 240 5.63 2.73 9.39
CA THR A 240 4.23 2.36 9.67
C THR A 240 3.48 3.51 10.31
N GLY A 241 2.14 3.47 10.25
CA GLY A 241 1.30 4.50 10.86
C GLY A 241 1.01 5.70 9.95
N SER A 242 0.50 6.75 10.59
CA SER A 242 0.16 8.05 9.98
C SER A 242 1.40 8.79 9.48
N PHE A 243 1.20 9.93 8.82
CA PHE A 243 2.30 10.79 8.41
C PHE A 243 3.20 11.18 9.60
N GLU A 244 2.59 11.62 10.70
CA GLU A 244 3.26 12.07 11.92
C GLU A 244 4.05 10.93 12.56
N GLU A 245 3.45 9.74 12.65
CA GLU A 245 4.10 8.55 13.21
C GLU A 245 5.31 8.12 12.38
N ARG A 246 5.19 8.18 11.04
CA ARG A 246 6.30 7.88 10.13
C ARG A 246 7.40 8.93 10.20
N MET A 247 7.06 10.20 10.33
CA MET A 247 8.04 11.28 10.56
C MET A 247 8.73 11.12 11.92
N ALA A 248 8.00 10.69 12.97
CA ALA A 248 8.56 10.37 14.28
C ALA A 248 9.52 9.16 14.23
N GLN A 249 9.27 8.19 13.32
CA GLN A 249 10.21 7.08 13.04
C GLN A 249 11.42 7.54 12.21
N LEU A 250 11.23 8.44 11.24
CA LEU A 250 12.29 8.92 10.35
C LEU A 250 13.34 9.77 11.08
N LYS A 251 12.88 10.70 11.92
CA LYS A 251 13.74 11.66 12.65
C LYS A 251 14.89 10.98 13.43
N PRO A 252 14.68 9.92 14.24
CA PRO A 252 15.78 9.26 14.95
C PRO A 252 16.72 8.46 14.04
N ILE A 253 16.24 7.94 12.90
CA ILE A 253 17.09 7.19 11.93
C ILE A 253 18.12 8.12 11.30
N LEU A 254 17.67 9.29 10.84
CA LEU A 254 18.55 10.30 10.25
C LEU A 254 19.41 10.98 11.33
N GLY A 255 18.83 11.16 12.52
CA GLY A 255 19.50 11.70 13.70
C GLY A 255 20.00 13.12 13.47
N ARG A 256 21.20 13.43 13.95
CA ARG A 256 21.90 14.70 13.69
C ARG A 256 22.87 14.62 12.51
N LYS A 257 22.85 13.50 11.79
CA LYS A 257 23.87 13.24 10.80
C LYS A 257 23.56 14.03 9.52
N ARG A 258 24.59 14.58 8.89
CA ARG A 258 24.46 15.34 7.64
C ARG A 258 24.78 14.47 6.41
N ASN A 259 24.67 15.10 5.25
CA ASN A 259 25.03 14.56 3.95
C ASN A 259 24.15 13.38 3.50
N TRP A 260 22.87 13.41 3.88
CA TRP A 260 21.90 12.40 3.45
C TRP A 260 21.48 12.61 1.99
N THR A 261 21.39 11.51 1.26
CA THR A 261 20.61 11.46 0.02
C THR A 261 19.30 10.75 0.34
N ILE A 262 18.19 11.44 0.17
CA ILE A 262 16.87 10.90 0.44
C ILE A 262 16.22 10.55 -0.89
N ILE A 263 15.78 9.31 -1.04
CA ILE A 263 14.97 8.84 -2.16
C ILE A 263 13.57 8.54 -1.61
N GLY A 264 12.54 9.26 -2.04
CA GLY A 264 11.17 9.06 -1.56
C GLY A 264 10.22 8.69 -2.69
N SER A 265 9.46 7.60 -2.53
CA SER A 265 8.44 7.20 -3.51
C SER A 265 7.03 7.43 -2.98
N SER A 266 6.17 8.08 -3.78
CA SER A 266 4.77 8.35 -3.43
C SER A 266 4.67 9.02 -2.04
N PHE A 267 4.04 8.37 -1.06
CA PHE A 267 3.97 8.86 0.32
C PHE A 267 5.34 9.05 0.99
N GLY A 268 6.32 8.20 0.67
CA GLY A 268 7.71 8.41 1.12
C GLY A 268 8.35 9.64 0.48
N GLY A 269 7.85 10.06 -0.69
CA GLY A 269 8.20 11.33 -1.32
C GLY A 269 7.69 12.55 -0.55
N LEU A 270 6.47 12.48 -0.01
CA LEU A 270 5.93 13.48 0.92
C LEU A 270 6.80 13.57 2.18
N MET A 271 7.14 12.44 2.81
CA MET A 271 8.04 12.40 3.97
C MET A 271 9.40 13.03 3.67
N GLY A 272 10.01 12.67 2.54
CA GLY A 272 11.30 13.22 2.11
C GLY A 272 11.24 14.72 1.86
N THR A 273 10.15 15.21 1.27
CA THR A 273 9.91 16.63 1.00
C THR A 273 9.82 17.43 2.29
N VAL A 274 8.98 17.00 3.24
CA VAL A 274 8.80 17.70 4.52
C VAL A 274 10.08 17.67 5.34
N PHE A 275 10.75 16.51 5.45
CA PHE A 275 12.02 16.43 6.18
C PHE A 275 13.09 17.35 5.57
N THR A 276 13.20 17.38 4.25
CA THR A 276 14.20 18.21 3.55
C THR A 276 13.91 19.69 3.74
N SER A 277 12.65 20.09 3.74
CA SER A 277 12.23 21.48 3.98
C SER A 277 12.50 21.91 5.42
N GLU A 278 12.22 21.06 6.41
CA GLU A 278 12.51 21.31 7.83
C GLU A 278 14.02 21.29 8.15
N HIS A 279 14.80 20.50 7.41
CA HIS A 279 16.21 20.20 7.72
C HIS A 279 17.15 20.26 6.51
N PRO A 280 17.18 21.36 5.72
CA PRO A 280 17.92 21.41 4.46
C PRO A 280 19.43 21.20 4.63
N LYS A 281 20.00 21.60 5.78
CA LYS A 281 21.43 21.41 6.09
C LYS A 281 21.83 19.95 6.34
N GLN A 282 20.87 19.03 6.48
CA GLN A 282 21.13 17.60 6.68
C GLN A 282 21.11 16.81 5.37
N VAL A 283 20.43 17.33 4.35
CA VAL A 283 20.16 16.64 3.08
C VAL A 283 21.06 17.22 1.99
N ARG A 284 21.92 16.39 1.40
CA ARG A 284 22.73 16.76 0.24
C ARG A 284 21.89 16.79 -1.03
N LYS A 285 20.99 15.81 -1.19
CA LYS A 285 20.21 15.60 -2.42
C LYS A 285 18.89 14.91 -2.10
N LEU A 286 17.82 15.38 -2.74
CA LEU A 286 16.49 14.78 -2.66
C LEU A 286 16.10 14.20 -4.03
N ILE A 287 15.62 12.96 -4.05
CA ILE A 287 15.12 12.31 -5.26
C ILE A 287 13.70 11.82 -4.96
N LEU A 288 12.73 12.23 -5.76
CA LEU A 288 11.32 11.94 -5.56
C LEU A 288 10.79 11.12 -6.74
N LEU A 289 10.09 10.02 -6.44
CA LEU A 289 9.52 9.09 -7.41
C LEU A 289 7.99 9.13 -7.31
N ALA A 290 7.34 9.76 -8.28
CA ALA A 290 5.88 10.00 -8.29
C ALA A 290 5.36 10.48 -6.91
N PRO A 291 5.91 11.57 -6.33
CA PRO A 291 5.68 11.92 -4.94
C PRO A 291 4.24 12.39 -4.71
N ALA A 292 3.66 12.03 -3.56
CA ALA A 292 2.29 12.39 -3.18
C ALA A 292 2.17 13.87 -2.75
N LEU A 293 2.57 14.80 -3.63
CA LEU A 293 2.44 16.23 -3.43
C LEU A 293 1.07 16.70 -3.94
N LEU A 294 0.03 16.50 -3.12
CA LEU A 294 -1.34 16.92 -3.42
C LEU A 294 -1.80 17.98 -2.43
N LYS A 295 -2.53 18.98 -2.92
CA LYS A 295 -2.93 20.17 -2.15
C LYS A 295 -3.71 19.84 -0.87
N GLU A 296 -4.52 18.79 -0.89
CA GLU A 296 -5.28 18.29 0.26
C GLU A 296 -4.38 17.65 1.33
N ALA A 297 -3.35 16.91 0.91
CA ALA A 297 -2.33 16.34 1.80
C ALA A 297 -1.37 17.41 2.36
N PHE A 298 -1.25 18.55 1.67
CA PHE A 298 -0.42 19.70 2.04
C PHE A 298 -1.18 20.84 2.71
N GLY A 299 -2.51 20.74 2.91
CA GLY A 299 -3.33 21.86 3.39
C GLY A 299 -2.90 22.45 4.74
N SER A 300 -2.18 21.66 5.56
CA SER A 300 -1.58 22.07 6.84
C SER A 300 -0.07 22.34 6.77
N LEU A 301 0.59 22.12 5.62
CA LEU A 301 2.04 22.24 5.40
C LEU A 301 2.42 23.47 4.55
N LEU A 302 1.50 24.41 4.34
CA LEU A 302 1.63 25.58 3.48
C LEU A 302 2.64 26.64 3.97
N ASP A 303 3.18 26.52 5.18
CA ASP A 303 4.15 27.45 5.77
C ASP A 303 5.62 26.99 5.58
N LEU A 304 5.88 26.01 4.71
CA LEU A 304 7.26 25.59 4.41
C LEU A 304 7.96 26.60 3.49
N GLU A 305 9.11 27.09 3.94
CA GLU A 305 9.96 27.99 3.17
C GLU A 305 10.68 27.24 2.03
N PRO A 306 10.85 27.85 0.85
CA PRO A 306 11.58 27.25 -0.26
C PRO A 306 13.03 26.91 0.12
N VAL A 307 13.52 25.75 -0.32
CA VAL A 307 14.88 25.27 -0.06
C VAL A 307 15.68 25.08 -1.35
N SER A 308 17.00 25.26 -1.27
CA SER A 308 17.93 25.09 -2.41
C SER A 308 18.67 23.75 -2.37
N VAL A 309 18.06 22.72 -1.77
CA VAL A 309 18.61 21.36 -1.81
C VAL A 309 18.39 20.82 -3.23
N PRO A 310 19.44 20.32 -3.92
CA PRO A 310 19.31 19.71 -5.24
C PRO A 310 18.24 18.62 -5.22
N THR A 311 17.17 18.83 -5.99
CA THR A 311 15.97 17.98 -5.98
C THR A 311 15.67 17.48 -7.37
N ILE A 312 15.52 16.17 -7.53
CA ILE A 312 15.12 15.54 -8.80
C ILE A 312 13.76 14.87 -8.60
N ILE A 313 12.78 15.18 -9.44
CA ILE A 313 11.47 14.52 -9.46
C ILE A 313 11.36 13.69 -10.73
N ILE A 314 11.16 12.38 -10.57
CA ILE A 314 10.85 11.44 -11.65
C ILE A 314 9.35 11.14 -11.60
N HIS A 315 8.63 11.40 -12.68
CA HIS A 315 7.16 11.31 -12.69
C HIS A 315 6.64 10.79 -14.03
N GLY A 316 5.64 9.92 -13.96
CA GLY A 316 5.04 9.26 -15.12
C GLY A 316 3.92 10.10 -15.74
N THR A 317 3.88 10.20 -17.07
CA THR A 317 2.79 10.90 -17.79
C THR A 317 1.45 10.17 -17.68
N GLU A 318 1.46 8.87 -17.39
CA GLU A 318 0.27 8.02 -17.24
C GLU A 318 -0.06 7.75 -15.76
N ASP A 319 0.42 8.61 -14.85
CA ASP A 319 0.12 8.49 -13.42
C ASP A 319 -1.32 8.95 -13.10
N GLU A 320 -2.23 7.97 -13.05
CA GLU A 320 -3.64 8.18 -12.64
C GLU A 320 -3.83 8.27 -11.12
N THR A 321 -2.81 7.96 -10.31
CA THR A 321 -2.89 7.99 -8.84
C THR A 321 -2.48 9.36 -8.30
N VAL A 322 -1.39 9.91 -8.83
CA VAL A 322 -0.86 11.22 -8.47
C VAL A 322 -0.59 12.01 -9.75
N PRO A 323 -1.49 12.93 -10.13
CA PRO A 323 -1.34 13.69 -11.37
C PRO A 323 -0.08 14.55 -11.36
N LEU A 324 0.61 14.62 -12.51
CA LEU A 324 1.89 15.34 -12.68
C LEU A 324 1.78 16.84 -12.40
N GLU A 325 0.82 17.53 -13.00
CA GLU A 325 0.77 19.00 -12.95
C GLU A 325 0.57 19.56 -11.53
N PRO A 326 -0.34 19.04 -10.69
CA PRO A 326 -0.42 19.43 -9.28
C PRO A 326 0.88 19.23 -8.49
N VAL A 327 1.61 18.15 -8.77
CA VAL A 327 2.91 17.88 -8.15
C VAL A 327 3.94 18.92 -8.59
N ARG A 328 3.94 19.27 -9.89
CA ARG A 328 4.83 20.29 -10.46
C ARG A 328 4.64 21.65 -9.81
N GLU A 329 3.39 22.10 -9.71
CA GLU A 329 3.06 23.39 -9.10
C GLU A 329 3.53 23.51 -7.64
N ILE A 330 3.44 22.43 -6.86
CA ILE A 330 3.90 22.41 -5.47
C ILE A 330 5.43 22.35 -5.40
N ALA A 331 6.05 21.50 -6.21
CA ALA A 331 7.49 21.32 -6.20
C ALA A 331 8.25 22.60 -6.61
N GLU A 332 7.79 23.30 -7.64
CA GLU A 332 8.38 24.56 -8.12
C GLU A 332 8.31 25.68 -7.07
N LYS A 333 7.36 25.60 -6.12
CA LYS A 333 7.29 26.54 -4.99
C LYS A 333 8.24 26.17 -3.86
N LEU A 334 8.49 24.88 -3.65
CA LEU A 334 9.28 24.39 -2.50
C LEU A 334 10.77 24.25 -2.80
N PHE A 335 11.16 24.05 -4.05
CA PHE A 335 12.55 23.74 -4.41
C PHE A 335 13.10 24.70 -5.46
N ASN A 336 14.13 25.47 -5.06
CA ASN A 336 14.82 26.41 -5.96
C ASN A 336 15.81 25.73 -6.90
N ASP A 337 16.29 24.54 -6.54
CA ASP A 337 17.17 23.70 -7.35
C ASP A 337 16.43 22.39 -7.68
N LEU A 338 15.64 22.44 -8.75
CA LEU A 338 14.65 21.42 -9.10
C LEU A 338 14.83 20.97 -10.54
N GLN A 339 14.95 19.66 -10.74
CA GLN A 339 14.93 19.01 -12.04
C GLN A 339 13.76 18.04 -12.14
N PHE A 340 13.01 18.12 -13.24
CA PHE A 340 12.01 17.11 -13.60
C PHE A 340 12.52 16.14 -14.65
N ILE A 341 12.29 14.85 -14.42
CA ILE A 341 12.48 13.76 -15.37
C ILE A 341 11.10 13.16 -15.61
N VAL A 342 10.43 13.62 -16.67
CA VAL A 342 9.10 13.14 -17.06
C VAL A 342 9.27 11.94 -17.98
N VAL A 343 8.60 10.83 -17.66
CA VAL A 343 8.74 9.55 -18.37
C VAL A 343 7.38 9.04 -18.82
N ASN A 344 7.35 8.29 -19.92
CA ASN A 344 6.14 7.61 -20.37
C ASN A 344 5.91 6.31 -19.58
N ASP A 345 5.42 6.45 -18.36
CA ASP A 345 5.19 5.36 -17.41
C ASP A 345 4.01 5.73 -16.49
N GLY A 346 3.48 4.75 -15.75
CA GLY A 346 2.44 4.97 -14.75
C GLY A 346 3.00 5.27 -13.36
N HIS A 347 2.13 5.34 -12.34
CA HIS A 347 2.51 5.65 -10.94
C HIS A 347 3.66 4.81 -10.39
N ARG A 348 3.75 3.55 -10.85
CA ARG A 348 4.75 2.60 -10.35
C ARG A 348 6.13 2.82 -10.95
N LEU A 349 6.31 3.62 -12.01
CA LEU A 349 7.61 3.91 -12.64
C LEU A 349 8.43 2.64 -12.91
N GLN A 350 7.77 1.59 -13.42
CA GLN A 350 8.39 0.26 -13.55
C GLN A 350 9.44 0.21 -14.65
N GLU A 351 9.16 0.85 -15.79
CA GLU A 351 10.05 0.90 -16.93
C GLU A 351 11.13 1.96 -16.71
N ALA A 352 10.75 3.12 -16.19
CA ALA A 352 11.70 4.18 -15.83
C ALA A 352 12.77 3.68 -14.86
N PHE A 353 12.44 2.81 -13.91
CA PHE A 353 13.44 2.23 -13.00
C PHE A 353 14.49 1.38 -13.73
N LYS A 354 14.13 0.68 -14.80
CA LYS A 354 15.05 -0.16 -15.56
C LYS A 354 15.95 0.67 -16.48
N GLU A 355 15.39 1.73 -17.06
CA GLU A 355 16.05 2.52 -18.10
C GLU A 355 16.94 3.63 -17.55
N LEU A 356 16.60 4.19 -16.39
CA LEU A 356 17.34 5.32 -15.82
C LEU A 356 18.70 4.92 -15.26
N ASP A 357 19.70 5.76 -15.52
CA ASP A 357 21.02 5.64 -14.92
C ASP A 357 21.01 6.16 -13.47
N TRP A 358 20.65 5.28 -12.55
CA TRP A 358 20.63 5.59 -11.12
C TRP A 358 22.00 5.95 -10.52
N GLU A 359 23.12 5.47 -11.08
CA GLU A 359 24.44 5.91 -10.60
C GLU A 359 24.63 7.39 -10.90
N LYS A 360 24.28 7.80 -12.13
CA LYS A 360 24.31 9.20 -12.52
C LYS A 360 23.36 10.03 -11.65
N ILE A 361 22.11 9.61 -11.51
CA ILE A 361 21.10 10.35 -10.73
C ILE A 361 21.53 10.54 -9.27
N LEU A 362 22.15 9.54 -8.64
CA LEU A 362 22.55 9.61 -7.23
C LEU A 362 23.85 10.36 -6.97
N PHE A 363 24.79 10.34 -7.94
CA PHE A 363 26.16 10.78 -7.70
C PHE A 363 26.67 11.89 -8.62
N ASP A 364 26.02 12.16 -9.76
CA ASP A 364 26.31 13.39 -10.49
C ASP A 364 25.63 14.53 -9.75
N ASP A 365 26.43 15.21 -8.96
CA ASP A 365 26.16 16.58 -8.56
C ASP A 365 26.57 17.42 -9.78
N THR A 366 25.66 17.62 -10.74
CA THR A 366 25.92 18.59 -11.80
C THR A 366 26.25 19.89 -11.11
N GLU A 367 27.52 20.30 -11.21
CA GLU A 367 27.95 21.65 -10.86
C GLU A 367 27.05 22.61 -11.64
N SER A 368 26.05 23.18 -10.98
CA SER A 368 25.49 24.47 -11.34
C SER A 368 26.58 25.51 -11.11
N LYS A 369 27.62 25.45 -11.95
CA LYS A 369 28.52 26.55 -12.21
C LYS A 369 27.66 27.63 -12.85
N VAL A 370 27.39 28.64 -12.01
CA VAL A 370 27.20 30.01 -12.45
C VAL A 370 28.25 30.33 -13.52
N SER A 371 27.78 30.66 -14.71
CA SER A 371 28.42 31.61 -15.62
C SER A 371 27.33 32.43 -16.28
#